data_AF-A0A0A2ALN9-F1
#
_entry.id   AF-A0A0A2ALN9-F1
#
_cell.length_a   1.000
_cell.length_b   1.000
_cell.length_c   1.000
_cell.angle_alpha   90.00
_cell.angle_beta   90.00
_cell.angle_gamma   90.00
#
_symmetry.space_group_name_H-M   'P 1'
#
loop_
_entity.id
_entity.type
_entity.pdbx_description
1 polymer ?
#
loop_
_entity_poly.entity_id
_entity_poly.type
_entity_poly.pdbx_seq_one_letter_code
_entity_poly.pdbx_strand_id
1 'polypeptide(L)'
;MPRSKGGLNLTENCVPACLSCNGNKSDENVFSWYRKKNFYDPRRAMAIRAWLEGDLRLSIRLLEWANKEIKENKENFEQEELNLDAA
;
A
#
# COMPACT_ATOMS: atom_id res chain seq x y z
N MET A 1 -13.26 2.25 -9.73
CA MET A 1 -13.72 1.17 -10.63
C MET A 1 -13.19 1.41 -12.05
N PRO A 2 -12.72 0.39 -12.79
CA PRO A 2 -12.20 0.57 -14.15
C PRO A 2 -13.28 1.01 -15.15
N ARG A 3 -12.93 1.87 -16.11
CA ARG A 3 -13.87 2.32 -17.17
C ARG A 3 -14.39 1.17 -18.03
N SER A 4 -13.54 0.19 -18.35
CA SER A 4 -13.92 -1.03 -19.09
C SER A 4 -14.99 -1.87 -18.39
N LYS A 5 -15.22 -1.63 -17.09
CA LYS A 5 -16.21 -2.32 -16.25
C LYS A 5 -17.32 -1.38 -15.76
N GLY A 6 -17.56 -0.28 -16.48
CA GLY A 6 -18.62 0.68 -16.17
C GLY A 6 -18.24 1.76 -15.16
N GLY A 7 -16.96 1.89 -14.81
CA GLY A 7 -16.50 2.97 -13.94
C GLY A 7 -16.71 4.36 -14.58
N LEU A 8 -17.20 5.30 -13.77
CA LEU A 8 -17.48 6.68 -14.20
C LEU A 8 -16.21 7.43 -14.60
N ASN A 9 -16.33 8.36 -15.54
CA ASN A 9 -15.25 9.27 -15.92
C ASN A 9 -15.31 10.56 -15.09
N LEU A 10 -15.28 10.41 -13.77
CA LEU A 10 -15.31 11.49 -12.80
C LEU A 10 -14.08 11.44 -11.90
N THR A 11 -13.69 12.58 -11.35
CA THR A 11 -12.52 12.71 -10.47
C THR A 11 -12.66 11.88 -9.20
N GLU A 12 -13.88 11.66 -8.67
CA GLU A 12 -14.07 10.82 -7.49
C GLU A 12 -13.75 9.33 -7.76
N ASN A 13 -13.70 8.91 -9.02
CA ASN A 13 -13.32 7.55 -9.42
C ASN A 13 -11.80 7.40 -9.67
N CYS A 14 -11.03 8.47 -9.49
CA CYS A 14 -9.58 8.51 -9.74
C CYS A 14 -8.80 8.59 -8.42
N VAL A 15 -7.73 7.81 -8.32
CA VAL A 15 -6.76 7.89 -7.21
C VAL A 15 -5.35 7.99 -7.78
N PRO A 16 -4.43 8.74 -7.14
CA PRO A 16 -3.05 8.81 -7.59
C PRO A 16 -2.38 7.44 -7.46
N ALA A 17 -1.62 7.05 -8.47
CA ALA A 17 -0.87 5.80 -8.49
C ALA A 17 0.38 5.97 -9.35
N CYS A 18 1.39 5.14 -9.08
CA CYS A 18 2.57 5.08 -9.92
C CYS A 18 2.22 4.52 -11.32
N LEU A 19 2.97 4.92 -12.36
CA LEU A 19 2.69 4.49 -13.75
C LEU A 19 2.69 2.95 -13.88
N SER A 20 3.70 2.29 -13.30
CA SER A 20 3.81 0.83 -13.32
C SER A 20 2.69 0.16 -12.52
N CYS A 21 2.30 0.73 -11.37
CA CYS A 21 1.22 0.24 -10.52
C CYS A 21 -0.11 0.28 -11.26
N ASN A 22 -0.44 1.44 -11.85
CA ASN A 22 -1.68 1.65 -12.57
C ASN A 22 -1.77 0.74 -13.81
N GLY A 23 -0.70 0.70 -14.61
CA GLY A 23 -0.64 -0.14 -15.79
C GLY A 23 -0.73 -1.63 -15.46
N ASN A 24 0.02 -2.09 -14.46
CA ASN A 24 0.01 -3.50 -14.06
C ASN A 24 -1.30 -3.92 -13.38
N LYS A 25 -1.98 -3.01 -12.67
CA LYS A 25 -3.31 -3.27 -12.10
C LYS A 25 -4.37 -3.38 -13.19
N SER A 26 -4.30 -2.52 -14.21
CA SER A 26 -5.28 -2.47 -15.29
C SER A 26 -6.72 -2.49 -14.71
N ASP A 27 -7.53 -3.44 -15.14
CA ASP A 27 -8.93 -3.63 -14.74
C ASP A 27 -9.13 -4.65 -13.60
N GLU A 28 -8.06 -5.19 -12.99
CA GLU A 28 -8.15 -6.14 -11.89
C GLU A 28 -8.76 -5.49 -10.63
N ASN A 29 -9.40 -6.29 -9.77
CA ASN A 29 -9.81 -5.81 -8.44
C ASN A 29 -8.57 -5.41 -7.62
N VAL A 30 -8.60 -4.24 -6.98
CA VAL A 30 -7.43 -3.70 -6.26
C VAL A 30 -6.92 -4.64 -5.16
N PHE A 31 -7.82 -5.32 -4.43
CA PHE A 31 -7.44 -6.22 -3.35
C PHE A 31 -6.86 -7.53 -3.89
N SER A 32 -7.44 -8.08 -4.95
CA SER A 32 -6.91 -9.28 -5.62
C SER A 32 -5.54 -9.00 -6.27
N TRP A 33 -5.37 -7.82 -6.86
CA TRP A 33 -4.11 -7.39 -7.47
C TRP A 33 -3.03 -7.12 -6.42
N TYR A 34 -3.37 -6.39 -5.35
CA TYR A 34 -2.40 -6.01 -4.33
C TYR A 34 -1.88 -7.23 -3.55
N ARG A 35 -2.74 -8.22 -3.27
CA ARG A 35 -2.36 -9.47 -2.61
C ARG A 35 -1.26 -10.26 -3.34
N LYS A 36 -1.12 -10.08 -4.65
CA LYS A 36 -0.10 -10.75 -5.47
C LYS A 36 1.25 -10.01 -5.51
N LYS A 37 1.38 -8.85 -4.86
CA LYS A 37 2.60 -8.03 -4.92
C LYS A 37 3.62 -8.46 -3.88
N ASN A 38 4.90 -8.34 -4.22
CA ASN A 38 6.01 -8.58 -3.30
C ASN A 38 6.00 -7.61 -2.10
N PHE A 39 5.49 -6.39 -2.29
CA PHE A 39 5.31 -5.38 -1.24
C PHE A 39 3.90 -5.45 -0.59
N TYR A 40 3.21 -6.59 -0.67
CA TYR A 40 1.91 -6.75 -0.02
C TYR A 40 2.05 -6.68 1.50
N ASP A 41 1.22 -5.86 2.13
CA ASP A 41 1.07 -5.77 3.57
C ASP A 41 -0.43 -5.85 3.92
N PRO A 42 -0.87 -6.82 4.74
CA PRO A 42 -2.28 -6.97 5.09
C PRO A 42 -2.84 -5.75 5.85
N ARG A 43 -2.04 -5.03 6.63
CA ARG A 43 -2.45 -3.81 7.34
C ARG A 43 -2.66 -2.67 6.36
N ARG A 44 -1.79 -2.52 5.35
CA ARG A 44 -2.00 -1.55 4.26
C ARG A 44 -3.27 -1.87 3.47
N ALA A 45 -3.53 -3.15 3.20
CA ALA A 45 -4.76 -3.58 2.53
C ALA A 45 -6.02 -3.28 3.38
N MET A 46 -5.96 -3.52 4.69
CA MET A 46 -7.03 -3.16 5.62
C MET A 46 -7.21 -1.64 5.72
N ALA A 47 -6.13 -0.85 5.69
CA ALA A 47 -6.21 0.61 5.70
C ALA A 47 -6.95 1.15 4.48
N ILE A 48 -6.71 0.57 3.29
CA ILE A 48 -7.44 0.91 2.07
C ILE A 48 -8.93 0.58 2.22
N ARG A 49 -9.27 -0.57 2.81
CA ARG A 49 -10.67 -0.95 3.05
C ARG A 49 -11.35 0.02 4.02
N ALA A 50 -10.73 0.31 5.15
CA ALA A 50 -11.24 1.28 6.13
C ALA A 50 -11.46 2.66 5.51
N TRP A 51 -10.53 3.11 4.65
CA TRP A 51 -10.67 4.37 3.92
C TRP A 51 -11.89 4.37 2.98
N LEU A 52 -12.11 3.28 2.22
CA LEU A 52 -13.27 3.13 1.34
C LEU A 52 -14.60 3.10 2.12
N GLU A 53 -14.59 2.57 3.35
CA GLU A 53 -15.74 2.51 4.25
C GLU A 53 -15.97 3.82 5.04
N GLY A 54 -15.07 4.80 4.91
CA GLY A 54 -15.15 6.09 5.59
C GLY A 54 -14.57 6.11 7.01
N ASP A 55 -13.97 5.00 7.49
CA ASP A 55 -13.27 4.96 8.77
C ASP A 55 -11.82 5.46 8.62
N LEU A 56 -11.69 6.78 8.54
CA LEU A 56 -10.39 7.45 8.40
C LEU A 56 -9.48 7.21 9.61
N ARG A 57 -10.04 7.10 10.82
CA ARG A 57 -9.25 6.89 12.03
C ARG A 57 -8.57 5.53 12.02
N LEU A 58 -9.32 4.48 11.68
CA LEU A 58 -8.76 3.13 11.54
C LEU A 58 -7.76 3.07 10.40
N SER A 59 -8.06 3.70 9.26
CA SER A 59 -7.17 3.74 8.11
C SER A 59 -5.80 4.34 8.46
N ILE A 60 -5.78 5.52 9.08
CA ILE A 60 -4.55 6.19 9.51
C ILE A 60 -3.78 5.32 10.51
N ARG A 61 -4.46 4.73 11.49
CA ARG A 61 -3.82 3.90 12.51
C ARG A 61 -3.13 2.66 11.95
N LEU A 62 -3.76 2.00 10.98
CA LEU A 62 -3.19 0.84 10.30
C LEU A 62 -1.96 1.22 9.46
N LEU A 63 -1.97 2.41 8.83
CA LEU A 63 -0.83 2.92 8.08
C LEU A 63 0.35 3.28 9.00
N GLU A 64 0.09 3.89 10.15
CA GLU A 64 1.11 4.18 11.16
C GLU A 64 1.86 2.91 11.58
N TRP A 65 1.13 1.84 11.90
CA TRP A 65 1.73 0.56 12.29
C TRP A 65 2.54 -0.08 11.16
N ALA A 66 2.04 -0.05 9.93
CA ALA A 66 2.77 -0.61 8.80
C ALA A 66 4.06 0.18 8.49
N ASN A 67 4.06 1.50 8.67
CA ASN A 67 5.24 2.33 8.44
C ASN A 67 6.26 2.23 9.57
N LYS A 68 5.79 2.06 10.82
CA LYS A 68 6.66 1.90 11.98
C LYS A 68 7.56 0.67 11.86
N GLU A 69 7.00 -0.47 11.46
CA GLU A 69 7.79 -1.70 11.25
C GLU A 69 8.87 -1.52 10.17
N ILE A 70 8.55 -0.84 9.06
CA ILE A 70 9.55 -0.56 8.01
C ILE A 70 10.70 0.29 8.55
N LYS A 71 10.39 1.28 9.38
CA LYS A 71 11.40 2.13 10.01
C LYS A 71 12.29 1.31 10.95
N GLU A 72 11.70 0.51 11.82
CA GLU A 72 12.44 -0.35 12.76
C GLU A 72 13.31 -1.38 12.02
N ASN A 73 12.78 -2.04 10.98
CA ASN A 73 13.55 -2.98 10.17
C ASN A 73 14.72 -2.32 9.45
N LYS A 74 14.53 -1.09 8.96
CA LYS A 74 15.60 -0.33 8.32
C LYS A 74 16.70 0.06 9.33
N GLU A 75 16.31 0.55 10.50
CA GLU A 75 17.24 0.90 11.58
C GLU A 75 18.06 -0.32 12.01
N ASN A 76 17.43 -1.49 12.17
CA ASN A 76 18.13 -2.73 12.52
C ASN A 76 19.14 -3.15 11.44
N PHE A 77 18.76 -3.08 10.16
CA PHE A 77 19.65 -3.42 9.05
C PHE A 77 20.88 -2.49 9.00
N GLU A 78 20.68 -1.18 9.16
CA GLU A 78 21.79 -0.21 9.20
C GLU A 78 22.72 -0.45 10.40
N GLN A 79 22.18 -0.86 11.56
CA GLN A 79 23.01 -1.23 12.71
C GLN A 79 23.81 -2.52 12.48
N GLU A 80 23.22 -3.53 11.82
CA GLU A 80 23.92 -4.77 11.48
C GLU A 80 25.09 -4.53 10.52
N GLU A 81 24.90 -3.70 9.50
CA GLU A 81 25.94 -3.31 8.54
C GLU A 81 27.10 -2.59 9.24
N LEU A 82 26.80 -1.62 10.11
CA LEU A 82 27.81 -0.92 10.91
C LEU A 82 28.62 -1.85 11.83
N ASN A 83 27.98 -2.86 12.42
CA ASN A 83 28.65 -3.82 13.31
C ASN A 83 29.57 -4.77 12.53
N LEU A 84 29.24 -5.10 11.28
CA LEU A 84 30.07 -5.91 10.39
C LEU A 84 31.32 -5.16 9.93
N ASP A 85 31.18 -3.87 9.62
CA ASP A 85 32.30 -3.01 9.21
C ASP A 85 33.28 -2.70 10.36
N ALA A 86 32.83 -2.86 11.60
CA ALA A 86 33.62 -2.63 12.80
C ALA A 86 34.38 -3.88 13.32
N ALA A 87 34.20 -5.06 12.68
CA ALA A 87 34.80 -6.34 13.07
C ALA A 87 35.99 -6.73 12.17
#